data_AF-A0A2M8DBK9-F1
#
_entry.id   AF-A0A2M8DBK9-F1
#
_cell.length_a   1.000
_cell.length_b   1.000
_cell.length_c   1.000
_cell.angle_alpha   90.00
_cell.angle_beta   90.00
_cell.angle_gamma   90.00
#
_symmetry.space_group_name_H-M   'P 1'
#
loop_
_entity.id
_entity.type
_entity.pdbx_description
1 polymer ?
#
loop_
_entity_poly.entity_id
_entity_poly.type
_entity_poly.pdbx_seq_one_letter_code
_entity_poly.pdbx_strand_id
1 'polypeptide(L)'
;MRDRTKKVTLVVGLQLVIAAFFILGAGKADRSLYIIYQSYFADIFLPFGFYFLLSLIEDKQTLFKKWWIKGLFVLALCATSEILQYFGIFALARVFDSMDFVMYGMGVGLAVVVDRQIFPRFFSFWNYE
;
A
#
# COMPACT_ATOMS: atom_id res chain seq x y z
N MET A 1 4.15 -11.53 -22.40
CA MET A 1 2.87 -10.76 -22.47
C MET A 1 1.77 -11.34 -21.57
N ARG A 2 1.47 -12.65 -21.64
CA ARG A 2 0.40 -13.28 -20.84
C ARG A 2 0.56 -13.14 -19.32
N ASP A 3 1.77 -13.27 -18.81
CA ASP A 3 2.03 -13.19 -17.36
C ASP A 3 1.99 -11.77 -16.82
N ARG A 4 2.36 -10.78 -17.64
CA ARG A 4 2.17 -9.35 -17.32
C ARG A 4 0.68 -9.01 -17.18
N THR A 5 -0.16 -9.49 -18.09
CA THR A 5 -1.61 -9.29 -17.98
C THR A 5 -2.17 -9.91 -16.70
N LYS A 6 -1.76 -11.13 -16.34
CA LYS A 6 -2.15 -11.75 -15.06
C LYS A 6 -1.71 -10.91 -13.85
N LYS A 7 -0.47 -10.41 -13.85
CA LYS A 7 0.05 -9.53 -12.79
C LYS A 7 -0.77 -8.25 -12.67
N VAL A 8 -1.05 -7.59 -13.80
CA VAL A 8 -1.90 -6.38 -13.85
C VAL A 8 -3.30 -6.69 -13.33
N THR A 9 -3.94 -7.77 -13.78
CA THR A 9 -5.27 -8.17 -13.31
C THR A 9 -5.29 -8.42 -11.80
N LEU A 10 -4.27 -9.10 -11.26
CA LEU A 10 -4.16 -9.35 -9.82
C LEU A 10 -4.03 -8.04 -9.03
N VAL A 11 -3.10 -7.16 -9.43
CA VAL A 11 -2.87 -5.88 -8.74
C VAL A 11 -4.10 -4.97 -8.85
N VAL A 12 -4.72 -4.86 -10.03
CA VAL A 12 -5.95 -4.07 -10.20
C VAL A 12 -7.08 -4.65 -9.37
N GLY A 13 -7.25 -5.97 -9.34
CA GLY A 13 -8.22 -6.63 -8.47
C GLY A 13 -7.99 -6.32 -6.99
N LEU A 14 -6.73 -6.32 -6.55
CA LEU A 14 -6.35 -5.92 -5.19
C LEU A 14 -6.74 -4.46 -4.91
N GLN A 15 -6.49 -3.53 -5.83
CA GLN A 15 -6.90 -2.13 -5.66
C GLN A 15 -8.42 -1.97 -5.58
N LEU A 16 -9.17 -2.73 -6.39
CA LEU A 16 -10.63 -2.71 -6.35
C LEU A 16 -11.16 -3.22 -5.02
N VAL A 17 -10.55 -4.25 -4.45
CA VAL A 17 -10.90 -4.76 -3.11
C VAL A 17 -10.61 -3.69 -2.05
N ILE A 18 -9.45 -3.06 -2.09
CA ILE A 18 -9.10 -1.96 -1.15
C ILE A 18 -10.11 -0.81 -1.28
N ALA A 19 -10.39 -0.37 -2.51
CA ALA A 19 -11.37 0.68 -2.78
C ALA A 19 -12.78 0.31 -2.31
N ALA A 20 -13.19 -0.95 -2.47
CA ALA A 20 -14.47 -1.43 -1.97
C ALA A 20 -14.54 -1.33 -0.45
N PHE A 21 -13.47 -1.68 0.28
CA PHE A 21 -13.41 -1.47 1.73
C PHE A 21 -13.59 0.02 2.08
N PHE A 22 -12.87 0.93 1.40
CA PHE A 22 -13.03 2.37 1.61
C PHE A 22 -14.48 2.86 1.40
N ILE A 23 -15.18 2.36 0.38
CA ILE A 23 -16.56 2.77 0.08
C ILE A 23 -17.55 2.19 1.08
N LEU A 24 -17.44 0.90 1.40
CA LEU A 24 -18.34 0.23 2.33
C LEU A 24 -18.17 0.78 3.76
N GLY A 25 -16.93 1.10 4.12
CA GLY A 25 -16.55 1.59 5.44
C GLY A 25 -16.89 0.62 6.58
N ALA A 26 -16.65 1.06 7.81
CA ALA A 26 -16.98 0.30 9.02
C ALA A 26 -18.30 0.76 9.68
N GLY A 27 -19.22 1.38 8.94
CA GLY A 27 -20.39 2.06 9.51
C GLY A 27 -21.37 1.17 10.30
N LYS A 28 -21.30 -0.16 10.14
CA LYS A 28 -22.08 -1.15 10.91
C LYS A 28 -21.27 -1.85 12.00
N ALA A 29 -19.98 -1.52 12.15
CA ALA A 29 -19.12 -2.14 13.13
C ALA A 29 -19.34 -1.54 14.53
N ASP A 30 -18.92 -2.27 15.56
CA ASP A 30 -18.89 -1.75 16.92
C ASP A 30 -18.04 -0.47 17.01
N ARG A 31 -18.33 0.40 17.99
CA ARG A 31 -17.69 1.71 18.15
C ARG A 31 -16.16 1.61 18.23
N SER A 32 -15.64 0.56 18.87
CA SER A 32 -14.20 0.32 18.99
C SER A 32 -13.55 0.06 17.61
N LEU A 33 -14.15 -0.84 16.82
CA LEU A 33 -13.69 -1.20 15.48
C LEU A 33 -13.87 -0.05 14.48
N TYR A 34 -14.94 0.73 14.62
CA TYR A 34 -15.17 1.91 13.79
C TYR A 34 -14.06 2.96 13.96
N ILE A 35 -13.64 3.22 15.20
CA ILE A 35 -12.55 4.17 15.49
C ILE A 35 -11.24 3.66 14.89
N ILE A 36 -10.87 2.40 15.12
CA ILE A 36 -9.65 1.81 14.56
C ILE A 36 -9.66 1.89 13.03
N TYR A 37 -10.79 1.58 12.41
CA TYR A 37 -10.94 1.65 10.96
C TYR A 37 -10.75 3.08 10.45
N GLN A 38 -11.44 4.07 11.05
CA GLN A 38 -11.31 5.46 10.61
C GLN A 38 -9.93 6.06 10.87
N SER A 39 -9.25 5.63 11.93
CA SER A 39 -7.98 6.20 12.36
C SER A 39 -6.75 5.61 11.68
N TYR A 40 -6.77 4.34 11.25
CA TYR A 40 -5.55 3.66 10.80
C TYR A 40 -5.69 2.87 9.51
N PHE A 41 -6.91 2.64 9.03
CA PHE A 41 -7.11 1.80 7.84
C PHE A 41 -6.42 2.42 6.63
N ALA A 42 -6.58 3.72 6.41
CA ALA A 42 -5.97 4.40 5.29
C ALA A 42 -4.44 4.35 5.36
N ASP A 43 -3.88 4.57 6.54
CA ASP A 43 -2.44 4.64 6.75
C ASP A 43 -1.75 3.29 6.56
N ILE A 44 -2.47 2.18 6.72
CA ILE A 44 -1.93 0.86 6.42
C ILE A 44 -2.18 0.49 4.95
N PHE A 45 -3.41 0.67 4.46
CA PHE A 45 -3.82 0.11 3.16
C PHE A 45 -3.40 0.96 1.96
N LEU A 46 -3.20 2.27 2.11
CA LEU A 46 -2.66 3.13 1.05
C LEU A 46 -1.22 2.76 0.68
N PRO A 47 -0.24 2.73 1.60
CA PRO A 47 1.11 2.30 1.26
C PRO A 47 1.15 0.85 0.78
N PHE A 48 0.31 -0.02 1.34
CA PHE A 48 0.16 -1.38 0.83
C PHE A 48 -0.28 -1.41 -0.64
N GLY A 49 -1.32 -0.66 -0.99
CA GLY A 49 -1.81 -0.53 -2.35
C GLY A 49 -0.78 0.08 -3.31
N PHE A 50 -0.13 1.17 -2.91
CA PHE A 50 0.89 1.84 -3.73
C PHE A 50 2.10 0.96 -4.02
N TYR A 51 2.51 0.14 -3.04
CA TYR A 51 3.59 -0.82 -3.25
C TYR A 51 3.30 -1.78 -4.42
N PHE A 52 2.08 -2.33 -4.47
CA PHE A 52 1.70 -3.25 -5.55
C PHE A 52 1.47 -2.53 -6.87
N LEU A 53 1.00 -1.28 -6.88
CA LEU A 53 0.96 -0.47 -8.11
C LEU A 53 2.36 -0.26 -8.69
N LEU A 54 3.34 0.01 -7.82
CA LEU A 54 4.74 0.16 -8.21
C LEU A 54 5.33 -1.13 -8.79
N SER A 55 4.81 -2.30 -8.39
CA SER A 55 5.22 -3.59 -8.97
C SER A 55 4.87 -3.75 -10.46
N LEU A 56 3.93 -2.95 -10.98
CA LEU A 56 3.53 -3.00 -12.38
C LEU A 56 4.49 -2.25 -13.32
N ILE A 57 5.35 -1.39 -12.77
CA ILE A 57 6.34 -0.63 -13.55
C ILE A 57 7.75 -1.24 -13.50
N GLU A 58 7.94 -2.34 -12.77
CA GLU A 58 9.22 -3.06 -12.65
C GLU A 58 9.80 -3.48 -14.00
N ASP A 59 8.94 -3.78 -14.97
CA ASP A 59 9.34 -4.13 -16.34
C ASP A 59 10.00 -2.97 -17.08
N LYS A 60 9.65 -1.72 -16.74
CA LYS A 60 10.12 -0.50 -17.38
C LYS A 60 11.27 0.16 -16.61
N GLN A 61 11.31 -0.02 -15.29
CA GLN A 61 12.29 0.61 -14.41
C GLN A 61 12.94 -0.41 -13.48
N THR A 62 14.22 -0.70 -13.75
CA THR A 62 15.01 -1.70 -13.04
C THR A 62 15.22 -1.37 -11.56
N LEU A 63 15.14 -0.10 -11.17
CA LEU A 63 15.24 0.33 -9.76
C LEU A 63 14.16 -0.30 -8.88
N PHE A 64 12.93 -0.43 -9.41
CA PHE A 64 11.81 -0.96 -8.64
C PHE A 64 11.78 -2.50 -8.59
N LYS A 65 12.67 -3.21 -9.30
CA LYS A 65 12.78 -4.67 -9.15
C LYS A 65 13.19 -5.08 -7.73
N LYS A 66 13.95 -4.23 -7.04
CA LYS A 66 14.37 -4.48 -5.66
C LYS A 66 13.21 -4.14 -4.71
N TRP A 67 12.72 -5.16 -4.00
CA TRP A 67 11.60 -5.04 -3.05
C TRP A 67 11.79 -3.93 -2.01
N TRP A 68 13.02 -3.72 -1.53
CA TRP A 68 13.34 -2.71 -0.53
C TRP A 68 13.34 -1.29 -1.11
N ILE A 69 13.70 -1.12 -2.39
CA ILE A 69 13.61 0.19 -3.07
C ILE A 69 12.15 0.59 -3.21
N LYS A 70 11.27 -0.33 -3.61
CA LYS A 70 9.81 -0.07 -3.65
C LYS A 70 9.28 0.34 -2.30
N GLY A 71 9.62 -0.44 -1.26
CA GLY A 71 9.15 -0.18 0.10
C GLY A 71 9.62 1.18 0.61
N LEU A 72 10.90 1.49 0.43
CA LEU A 72 11.48 2.77 0.85
C LEU A 72 10.89 3.95 0.07
N PHE A 73 10.65 3.78 -1.24
CA PHE A 73 10.02 4.80 -2.07
C PHE A 73 8.59 5.12 -1.60
N VAL A 74 7.78 4.09 -1.35
CA VAL A 74 6.42 4.27 -0.84
C VAL A 74 6.44 4.88 0.56
N LEU A 75 7.29 4.38 1.46
CA LEU A 75 7.45 4.94 2.80
C LEU A 75 7.85 6.41 2.75
N ALA A 76 8.81 6.77 1.89
CA ALA A 76 9.27 8.15 1.72
C ALA A 76 8.17 9.06 1.17
N LEU A 77 7.34 8.58 0.25
CA LEU A 77 6.19 9.36 -0.26
C LEU A 77 5.16 9.62 0.84
N CYS A 78 4.77 8.60 1.60
CA CYS A 78 3.84 8.75 2.71
C CYS A 78 4.42 9.65 3.81
N ALA A 79 5.68 9.43 4.20
CA ALA A 79 6.39 10.27 5.17
C ALA A 79 6.50 11.74 4.71
N THR A 80 6.74 11.98 3.43
CA THR A 80 6.81 13.34 2.88
C THR A 80 5.45 14.02 2.97
N SER A 81 4.35 13.29 2.74
CA SER A 81 3.01 13.81 2.94
C SER A 81 2.75 14.27 4.38
N GLU A 82 3.21 13.51 5.37
CA GLU A 82 3.08 13.89 6.78
C GLU A 82 3.96 15.09 7.15
N ILE A 83 5.18 15.14 6.62
CA ILE A 83 6.06 16.30 6.80
C ILE A 83 5.43 17.55 6.18
N LEU A 84 4.83 17.44 4.99
CA LEU A 84 4.13 18.56 4.35
C LEU A 84 2.97 19.07 5.20
N GLN A 85 2.23 18.17 5.86
CA GLN A 85 1.16 18.55 6.79
C GLN A 85 1.69 19.26 8.03
N TYR A 86 2.85 18.85 8.55
CA TYR A 86 3.53 19.59 9.63
C TYR A 86 3.83 21.04 9.24
N PHE A 87 4.16 21.31 7.96
CA PHE A 87 4.36 22.66 7.43
C PHE A 87 3.05 23.36 7.00
N GLY A 88 1.88 22.77 7.25
CA GLY A 88 0.57 23.34 6.92
C GLY A 88 0.14 23.17 5.46
N ILE A 89 0.81 22.29 4.70
CA ILE A 89 0.44 21.94 3.31
C ILE A 89 -0.35 20.64 3.34
N PHE A 90 -1.68 20.74 3.15
CA PHE A 90 -2.59 19.60 3.18
C PHE A 90 -2.54 18.81 1.86
N ALA A 91 -1.64 17.83 1.78
CA ALA A 91 -1.49 17.00 0.59
C ALA A 91 -2.35 15.72 0.62
N LEU A 92 -2.53 15.07 1.78
CA LEU A 92 -3.32 13.82 1.92
C LEU A 92 -4.15 13.74 3.22
N ALA A 93 -3.67 14.24 4.36
CA ALA A 93 -4.44 14.35 5.60
C ALA A 93 -4.45 15.79 6.15
N ARG A 94 -5.23 16.02 7.21
CA ARG A 94 -5.48 17.35 7.80
C ARG A 94 -4.64 17.63 9.05
N VAL A 95 -4.08 16.61 9.69
CA VAL A 95 -3.44 16.71 11.00
C VAL A 95 -2.25 15.77 11.00
N PHE A 96 -1.09 16.30 11.38
CA PHE A 96 0.11 15.52 11.60
C PHE A 96 -0.09 14.53 12.77
N ASP A 97 0.08 13.24 12.50
CA ASP A 97 0.15 12.20 13.54
C ASP A 97 1.45 11.38 13.40
N SER A 98 2.27 11.40 14.46
CA SER A 98 3.50 10.60 14.50
C SER A 98 3.26 9.09 14.40
N MET A 99 2.06 8.62 14.74
CA MET A 99 1.68 7.21 14.61
C MET A 99 1.55 6.78 13.15
N ASP A 100 1.33 7.72 12.23
CA ASP A 100 1.18 7.41 10.80
C ASP A 100 2.47 6.85 10.21
N PHE A 101 3.64 7.27 10.68
CA PHE A 101 4.91 6.65 10.28
C PHE A 101 4.98 5.17 10.63
N VAL A 102 4.44 4.79 11.80
CA VAL A 102 4.38 3.39 12.22
C VAL A 102 3.41 2.62 11.33
N MET A 103 2.24 3.20 11.05
CA MET A 103 1.23 2.58 10.20
C MET A 103 1.71 2.43 8.75
N TYR A 104 2.43 3.42 8.21
CA TYR A 104 3.07 3.32 6.90
C TYR A 104 4.11 2.21 6.87
N GLY A 105 4.94 2.12 7.93
CA GLY A 105 5.89 1.03 8.10
C GLY A 105 5.21 -0.34 8.11
N MET A 106 4.08 -0.46 8.82
CA MET A 106 3.28 -1.68 8.85
C MET A 106 2.67 -2.00 7.48
N GLY A 107 2.08 -1.03 6.78
CA GLY A 107 1.50 -1.22 5.45
C GLY A 107 2.54 -1.67 4.41
N VAL A 108 3.71 -1.01 4.40
CA VAL A 108 4.84 -1.43 3.55
C VAL A 108 5.36 -2.81 3.94
N GLY A 109 5.51 -3.07 5.25
CA GLY A 109 5.97 -4.37 5.75
C GLY A 109 5.03 -5.51 5.34
N LEU A 110 3.73 -5.31 5.49
CA LEU A 110 2.69 -6.25 5.03
C LEU A 110 2.79 -6.46 3.52
N ALA A 111 2.96 -5.39 2.74
CA ALA A 111 3.10 -5.50 1.29
C ALA A 111 4.33 -6.33 0.92
N VAL A 112 5.48 -6.10 1.56
CA VAL A 112 6.71 -6.87 1.34
C VAL A 112 6.52 -8.35 1.69
N VAL A 113 5.85 -8.66 2.80
CA VAL A 113 5.56 -10.05 3.19
C VAL A 113 4.67 -10.72 2.15
N VAL A 114 3.59 -10.06 1.72
CA VAL A 114 2.70 -10.59 0.69
C VAL A 114 3.44 -10.78 -0.63
N ASP A 115 4.21 -9.78 -1.05
CA ASP A 115 4.99 -9.76 -2.30
C ASP A 115 6.04 -10.89 -2.32
N ARG A 116 6.76 -11.10 -1.21
CA ARG A 116 7.92 -12.02 -1.16
C ARG A 116 7.59 -13.43 -0.70
N GLN A 117 6.60 -13.61 0.18
CA GLN A 117 6.32 -14.90 0.81
C GLN A 117 5.04 -15.54 0.31
N ILE A 118 4.00 -14.75 0.07
CA ILE A 118 2.67 -15.26 -0.28
C ILE A 118 2.58 -15.41 -1.80
N PHE A 119 2.72 -14.33 -2.54
CA PHE A 119 2.46 -14.33 -3.98
C PHE A 119 3.32 -15.32 -4.79
N PRO A 120 4.64 -15.49 -4.54
CA PRO A 120 5.44 -16.50 -5.24
C PRO A 120 5.00 -17.94 -4.99
N ARG A 121 4.36 -18.22 -3.83
CA ARG A 121 3.84 -19.55 -3.49
C ARG A 121 2.52 -19.86 -4.19
N PHE A 122 1.68 -18.84 -4.39
CA PHE A 122 0.34 -19.01 -4.96
C PHE A 122 0.28 -18.74 -6.47
N PHE A 123 1.20 -17.92 -6.99
CA PHE A 123 1.18 -17.44 -8.37
C PHE A 123 2.52 -17.73 -9.05
N SER A 124 2.52 -18.69 -9.98
CA SER A 124 3.72 -19.05 -10.75
C SER A 124 4.27 -17.93 -11.64
N PHE A 125 3.45 -16.91 -11.94
CA PHE A 125 3.87 -15.72 -12.67
C PHE A 125 4.46 -14.63 -11.78
N TRP A 126 4.42 -14.81 -10.45
CA TRP A 126 4.99 -13.87 -9.47
C TRP A 126 6.40 -14.32 -9.06
N ASN A 127 7.25 -14.49 -10.07
CA ASN A 127 8.66 -14.83 -9.86
C ASN A 127 9.53 -13.59 -10.02
N TYR A 128 10.47 -13.46 -9.08
CA TYR A 128 11.57 -12.51 -9.17
C TYR A 128 12.72 -13.23 -9.85
N GLU A 129 12.97 -12.92 -11.12
CA GLU A 129 14.30 -13.14 -11.71
C GLU A 129 15.29 -12.12 -11.14
#